data_AF-A0A9W8UIA3-F1
#
_entry.id   AF-A0A9W8UIA3-F1
#
_cell.length_a   1.000
_cell.length_b   1.000
_cell.length_c   1.000
_cell.angle_alpha   90.00
_cell.angle_beta   90.00
_cell.angle_gamma   90.00
#
_symmetry.space_group_name_H-M   'P 1'
#
loop_
_entity.id
_entity.type
_entity.pdbx_description
1 polymer ?
#
loop_
_entity_poly.entity_id
_entity_poly.type
_entity_poly.pdbx_seq_one_letter_code
_entity_poly.pdbx_strand_id
1 'polypeptide(L)'
;MVAVAKVYVLADYYGIDNLMQVCIDNLRELMRYNKETSVIVEAIKFCFVEHALPKLREAMLEYCAAHLSYLIMDSEFTKLVKKDPTIMLLLTKRFMRLLECETADSTDEQWKEIQGEKKKRMRPRISPSGSQST
;
A
#
# COMPACT_ATOMS: atom_id res chain seq x y z
N MET A 1 -5.35 -12.49 11.75
CA MET A 1 -4.57 -12.76 10.51
C MET A 1 -3.47 -13.77 10.72
N VAL A 2 -2.49 -13.51 11.60
CA VAL A 2 -1.32 -14.40 11.79
C VAL A 2 -1.69 -15.84 12.15
N ALA A 3 -2.74 -16.06 12.96
CA ALA A 3 -3.22 -17.41 13.27
C ALA A 3 -3.60 -18.21 12.00
N VAL A 4 -4.32 -17.59 11.05
CA VAL A 4 -4.69 -18.24 9.79
C VAL A 4 -3.46 -18.49 8.92
N ALA A 5 -2.51 -17.55 8.89
CA ALA A 5 -1.23 -17.73 8.20
C ALA A 5 -0.41 -18.90 8.79
N LYS A 6 -0.43 -19.10 10.11
CA LYS A 6 0.20 -20.27 10.76
C LYS A 6 -0.48 -21.58 10.36
N VAL A 7 -1.81 -21.61 10.29
CA VAL A 7 -2.54 -22.79 9.80
C VAL A 7 -2.21 -23.06 8.33
N TYR A 8 -2.06 -22.02 7.50
CA TYR A 8 -1.58 -22.18 6.12
C TYR A 8 -0.22 -22.88 6.08
N VAL A 9 0.76 -22.45 6.89
CA VAL A 9 2.10 -23.07 6.93
C VAL A 9 2.01 -24.55 7.33
N LEU A 10 1.15 -24.89 8.29
CA LEU A 10 0.93 -26.29 8.67
C LEU A 10 0.26 -27.09 7.55
N ALA A 11 -0.73 -26.51 6.88
CA ALA A 11 -1.42 -27.15 5.76
C ALA A 11 -0.46 -27.43 4.60
N ASP A 12 0.43 -26.48 4.29
CA ASP A 12 1.51 -26.64 3.30
C ASP A 12 2.47 -27.76 3.71
N TYR A 13 2.90 -27.79 4.98
CA TYR A 13 3.79 -28.82 5.51
C TYR A 13 3.19 -30.23 5.39
N TYR A 14 1.89 -30.39 5.62
CA TYR A 14 1.19 -31.68 5.52
C TYR A 14 0.63 -31.98 4.11
N GLY A 15 0.80 -31.09 3.13
CA GLY A 15 0.28 -31.27 1.77
C GLY A 15 -1.25 -31.28 1.67
N ILE A 16 -1.93 -30.51 2.52
CA ILE A 16 -3.40 -30.44 2.56
C ILE A 16 -3.89 -29.22 1.75
N ASP A 17 -3.90 -29.36 0.43
CA ASP A 17 -4.18 -28.27 -0.52
C ASP A 17 -5.51 -27.55 -0.27
N ASN A 18 -6.58 -28.28 0.04
CA ASN A 18 -7.89 -27.70 0.32
C ASN A 18 -7.86 -26.78 1.55
N LEU A 19 -7.09 -27.16 2.58
CA LEU A 19 -6.95 -26.34 3.78
C LEU A 19 -6.11 -25.09 3.51
N MET A 20 -5.08 -25.19 2.65
CA MET A 20 -4.31 -24.02 2.21
C MET A 20 -5.23 -23.02 1.49
N GLN A 21 -6.10 -23.50 0.61
CA GLN A 21 -7.05 -22.64 -0.11
C GLN A 21 -8.03 -21.95 0.85
N VAL A 22 -8.63 -22.68 1.80
CA VAL A 22 -9.50 -22.11 2.84
C VAL A 22 -8.76 -21.05 3.67
N CYS A 23 -7.48 -21.27 3.97
CA CYS A 23 -6.69 -20.27 4.69
C CYS A 23 -6.50 -18.99 3.87
N ILE A 24 -6.26 -19.09 2.56
CA ILE A 24 -6.12 -17.92 1.68
C ILE A 24 -7.43 -17.13 1.60
N ASP A 25 -8.57 -17.82 1.47
CA ASP A 25 -9.87 -17.16 1.39
C ASP A 25 -10.24 -16.46 2.70
N ASN A 26 -9.99 -17.12 3.84
CA ASN A 26 -10.15 -16.50 5.16
C ASN A 26 -9.20 -15.32 5.39
N LEU A 27 -7.94 -15.43 4.93
CA LEU A 27 -6.99 -14.32 5.00
C LEU A 27 -7.49 -13.11 4.21
N ARG A 28 -7.98 -13.32 2.98
CA ARG A 28 -8.57 -12.26 2.15
C ARG A 28 -9.77 -11.59 2.83
N GLU A 29 -10.62 -12.37 3.49
CA GLU A 29 -11.75 -11.83 4.24
C GLU A 29 -11.28 -10.98 5.42
N LEU A 30 -10.35 -11.50 6.24
CA LEU A 30 -9.79 -10.76 7.37
C LEU A 30 -9.12 -9.44 6.94
N MET A 31 -8.44 -9.46 5.79
CA MET A 31 -7.81 -8.28 5.19
C MET A 31 -8.82 -7.22 4.73
N ARG A 32 -10.07 -7.58 4.39
CA ARG A 32 -11.08 -6.58 4.03
C ARG A 32 -11.54 -5.75 5.22
N TYR A 33 -11.57 -6.36 6.41
CA TYR A 33 -12.15 -5.75 7.61
C TYR A 33 -11.10 -5.17 8.56
N ASN A 34 -9.91 -5.74 8.59
CA ASN A 34 -8.84 -5.24 9.43
C ASN A 34 -8.05 -4.14 8.69
N LYS A 35 -7.79 -3.02 9.35
CA LYS A 35 -6.96 -1.91 8.83
C LYS A 35 -5.92 -1.47 9.84
N GLU A 36 -5.76 -2.23 10.92
CA GLU A 36 -4.89 -1.88 12.03
C GLU A 36 -3.44 -2.13 11.63
N THR A 37 -2.64 -1.06 11.54
CA THR A 37 -1.25 -1.12 11.04
C THR A 37 -0.41 -2.17 11.79
N SER A 38 -0.58 -2.28 13.11
CA SER A 38 0.10 -3.27 13.97
C SER A 38 -0.09 -4.70 13.46
N VAL A 39 -1.32 -5.07 13.09
CA VAL A 39 -1.70 -6.40 12.57
C VAL A 39 -1.07 -6.64 11.19
N ILE A 40 -1.00 -5.60 10.35
CA ILE A 40 -0.36 -5.67 9.04
C ILE A 40 1.14 -5.91 9.19
N VAL A 41 1.79 -5.17 10.10
CA VAL A 41 3.23 -5.33 10.38
C VAL A 41 3.55 -6.72 10.92
N GLU A 42 2.72 -7.24 11.84
CA GLU A 42 2.88 -8.60 12.36
C GLU A 42 2.76 -9.65 11.24
N ALA A 43 1.79 -9.48 10.33
CA ALA A 43 1.63 -10.36 9.18
C ALA A 43 2.79 -10.26 8.19
N ILE A 44 3.36 -9.06 7.97
CA ILE A 44 4.57 -8.88 7.16
C ILE A 44 5.73 -9.63 7.78
N LYS A 45 5.96 -9.46 9.09
CA LYS A 45 7.02 -10.17 9.80
C LYS A 45 6.88 -11.68 9.65
N PHE A 46 5.68 -12.21 9.85
CA PHE A 46 5.43 -13.64 9.73
C PHE A 46 5.64 -14.15 8.29
N CYS A 47 5.01 -13.54 7.28
CA CYS A 47 4.99 -14.05 5.91
C CYS A 47 6.24 -13.68 5.08
N PHE A 48 6.94 -12.60 5.42
CA PHE A 48 8.10 -12.15 4.64
C PHE A 48 9.41 -12.47 5.32
N VAL A 49 9.48 -12.46 6.65
CA VAL A 49 10.73 -12.70 7.38
C VAL A 49 10.80 -14.14 7.90
N GLU A 50 9.76 -14.62 8.56
CA GLU A 50 9.79 -15.92 9.26
C GLU A 50 9.48 -17.09 8.31
N HIS A 51 8.45 -16.98 7.48
CA HIS A 51 7.95 -18.09 6.65
C HIS A 51 7.76 -17.68 5.19
N ALA A 52 8.66 -18.14 4.34
CA ALA A 52 8.81 -17.66 2.97
C ALA A 52 7.93 -18.34 1.90
N LEU A 53 6.70 -18.75 2.23
CA LEU A 53 5.86 -19.51 1.30
C LEU A 53 5.31 -18.63 0.17
N PRO A 54 5.59 -18.93 -1.12
CA PRO A 54 5.30 -18.03 -2.24
C PRO A 54 3.83 -17.59 -2.35
N LYS A 55 2.88 -18.55 -2.30
CA LYS A 55 1.44 -18.27 -2.42
C LYS A 55 0.90 -17.42 -1.26
N LEU A 56 1.34 -17.71 -0.04
CA LEU A 56 0.96 -16.95 1.15
C LEU A 56 1.52 -15.51 1.10
N ARG A 57 2.78 -15.36 0.68
CA ARG A 57 3.41 -14.05 0.46
C ARG A 57 2.65 -13.24 -0.58
N GLU A 58 2.30 -13.85 -1.70
CA GLU A 58 1.58 -13.17 -2.77
C GLU A 58 0.21 -12.67 -2.29
N ALA A 59 -0.56 -13.53 -1.61
CA ALA A 59 -1.85 -13.14 -1.03
C ALA A 59 -1.70 -11.98 -0.04
N MET A 60 -0.61 -11.93 0.73
CA MET A 60 -0.37 -10.86 1.69
C MET A 60 0.16 -9.57 1.06
N LEU A 61 0.94 -9.69 -0.01
CA LEU A 61 1.64 -8.56 -0.63
C LEU A 61 0.66 -7.51 -1.15
N GLU A 62 -0.44 -7.94 -1.76
CA GLU A 62 -1.45 -7.05 -2.33
C GLU A 62 -2.13 -6.19 -1.26
N TYR A 63 -2.56 -6.81 -0.16
CA TYR A 63 -3.14 -6.10 0.97
C TYR A 63 -2.16 -5.16 1.67
N CYS A 64 -0.91 -5.60 1.87
CA CYS A 64 0.11 -4.75 2.47
C CYS A 64 0.43 -3.54 1.57
N ALA A 65 0.50 -3.74 0.25
CA ALA A 65 0.73 -2.67 -0.70
C ALA A 65 -0.40 -1.62 -0.69
N ALA A 66 -1.66 -2.05 -0.59
CA ALA A 66 -2.79 -1.14 -0.49
C ALA A 66 -2.75 -0.24 0.77
N HIS A 67 -2.04 -0.66 1.81
CA HIS A 67 -1.87 0.09 3.07
C HIS A 67 -0.48 0.71 3.22
N LEU A 68 0.30 0.79 2.14
CA LEU A 68 1.70 1.24 2.17
C LEU A 68 1.85 2.65 2.79
N SER A 69 0.92 3.56 2.51
CA SER A 69 0.93 4.93 3.06
C SER A 69 0.90 4.97 4.60
N TYR A 70 0.20 4.03 5.23
CA TYR A 70 0.15 3.91 6.69
C TYR A 70 1.37 3.15 7.23
N LEU A 71 1.81 2.10 6.52
CA LEU A 71 2.95 1.29 6.91
C LEU A 71 4.25 2.09 6.99
N ILE A 72 4.50 3.00 6.04
CA ILE A 72 5.74 3.80 6.04
C ILE A 72 5.89 4.73 7.25
N MET A 73 4.78 5.05 7.93
CA MET A 73 4.80 5.84 9.17
C MET A 73 5.01 4.97 10.41
N ASP A 74 4.89 3.65 10.30
CA ASP A 74 5.06 2.73 11.41
C ASP A 74 6.54 2.44 11.70
N SER A 75 6.90 2.58 12.97
CA SER A 75 8.29 2.44 13.40
C SER A 75 8.80 1.00 13.33
N GLU A 76 7.94 0.01 13.59
CA GLU A 76 8.31 -1.41 13.54
C GLU A 76 8.46 -1.87 12.09
N PHE A 77 7.56 -1.43 11.20
CA PHE A 77 7.71 -1.61 9.77
C PHE A 77 9.03 -1.02 9.26
N THR A 78 9.35 0.21 9.67
CA THR A 78 10.60 0.87 9.27
C THR A 78 11.83 0.09 9.75
N LYS A 79 11.79 -0.51 10.94
CA LYS A 79 12.85 -1.40 11.43
C LYS A 79 12.96 -2.67 10.59
N LEU A 80 11.84 -3.26 10.16
CA LEU A 80 11.84 -4.42 9.27
C LEU A 80 12.46 -4.09 7.91
N VAL A 81 12.06 -2.98 7.28
CA VAL A 81 12.62 -2.54 6.00
C VAL A 81 14.11 -2.23 6.08
N LYS A 82 14.58 -1.67 7.21
CA LYS A 82 16.03 -1.47 7.42
C LYS A 82 16.82 -2.77 7.49
N LYS A 83 16.20 -3.85 8.00
CA LYS A 83 16.81 -5.19 8.05
C LYS A 83 16.77 -5.89 6.69
N ASP A 84 15.65 -5.75 5.97
CA ASP A 84 15.48 -6.28 4.63
C ASP A 84 14.78 -5.26 3.70
N PRO A 85 15.58 -4.46 2.95
CA PRO A 85 15.04 -3.48 2.01
C PRO A 85 14.20 -4.09 0.87
N THR A 86 14.33 -5.39 0.62
CA THR A 86 13.57 -6.10 -0.42
C THR A 86 12.07 -6.04 -0.15
N ILE A 87 11.66 -5.99 1.12
CA ILE A 87 10.26 -5.84 1.53
C ILE A 87 9.66 -4.56 0.94
N MET A 88 10.35 -3.43 1.10
CA MET A 88 9.91 -2.16 0.53
C MET A 88 9.88 -2.19 -0.99
N LEU A 89 10.89 -2.78 -1.63
CA LEU A 89 10.92 -2.91 -3.09
C LEU A 89 9.71 -3.69 -3.62
N LEU A 90 9.37 -4.82 -2.99
CA LEU A 90 8.22 -5.65 -3.37
C LEU A 90 6.89 -4.91 -3.17
N LEU A 91 6.73 -4.23 -2.02
CA LEU A 91 5.53 -3.47 -1.72
C LEU A 91 5.35 -2.29 -2.68
N THR A 92 6.40 -1.52 -2.95
CA THR A 92 6.34 -0.41 -3.91
C THR A 92 6.02 -0.90 -5.31
N LYS A 93 6.65 -1.99 -5.78
CA LYS A 93 6.32 -2.58 -7.10
C LYS A 93 4.85 -2.99 -7.18
N ARG A 94 4.31 -3.60 -6.13
CA ARG A 94 2.90 -4.01 -6.09
C ARG A 94 1.98 -2.81 -6.00
N PHE A 95 2.32 -1.79 -5.20
CA PHE A 95 1.56 -0.55 -5.08
C PHE A 95 1.47 0.21 -6.42
N MET A 96 2.57 0.34 -7.15
CA MET A 96 2.55 0.99 -8.47
C MET A 96 1.62 0.28 -9.45
N ARG A 97 1.59 -1.07 -9.45
CA ARG A 97 0.63 -1.83 -10.26
C ARG A 97 -0.82 -1.59 -9.87
N LEU A 98 -1.12 -1.42 -8.58
CA LEU A 98 -2.47 -1.09 -8.12
C LEU A 98 -2.91 0.28 -8.63
N LEU A 99 -2.01 1.26 -8.65
CA LEU A 99 -2.28 2.60 -9.19
C LEU A 99 -2.47 2.58 -10.72
N GLU A 100 -1.66 1.83 -11.47
CA GLU A 100 -1.80 1.70 -12.92
C GLU A 100 -3.20 1.19 -13.32
N CYS A 101 -3.80 0.30 -12.53
CA CYS A 101 -5.19 -0.16 -12.72
C CYS A 101 -6.24 0.93 -12.45
N GLU A 102 -6.00 1.92 -11.59
CA GLU A 102 -6.95 3.01 -11.29
C GLU A 102 -6.83 4.18 -12.30
N THR A 103 -5.69 4.35 -12.95
CA THR A 103 -5.42 5.50 -13.84
C THR A 103 -6.03 5.41 -15.24
N ALA A 104 -6.62 4.28 -15.63
CA ALA A 104 -7.17 4.12 -16.98
C ALA A 104 -8.36 5.05 -17.28
N ASP A 105 -9.10 5.54 -16.27
CA ASP A 105 -10.36 6.24 -16.49
C ASP A 105 -10.46 7.68 -15.92
N SER A 106 -9.48 8.20 -15.15
CA SER A 106 -9.75 9.41 -14.32
C SER A 106 -8.69 10.51 -14.29
N THR A 107 -7.45 10.30 -14.73
CA THR A 107 -6.36 11.23 -14.34
C THR A 107 -6.23 12.50 -15.20
N ASP A 108 -6.53 12.46 -16.49
CA ASP A 108 -6.19 13.56 -17.41
C ASP A 108 -7.03 14.84 -17.20
N GLU A 109 -8.28 14.70 -16.75
CA GLU A 109 -9.16 15.86 -16.49
C GLU A 109 -8.85 16.54 -15.16
N GLN A 110 -8.61 15.77 -14.09
CA GLN A 110 -8.24 16.30 -12.78
C GLN A 110 -6.90 17.04 -12.78
N TRP A 111 -5.89 16.54 -13.51
CA TRP A 111 -4.59 17.22 -13.59
C TRP A 111 -4.67 18.57 -14.30
N LYS A 112 -5.54 18.72 -15.31
CA LYS A 112 -5.76 19.99 -16.01
C LYS A 112 -6.46 21.02 -15.12
N GLU A 113 -7.38 20.59 -14.27
CA GLU A 113 -8.08 21.47 -13.33
C GLU A 113 -7.14 22.02 -12.25
N ILE A 114 -6.29 21.17 -11.66
CA ILE A 114 -5.29 21.56 -10.66
C ILE A 114 -4.26 22.55 -11.24
N GLN A 115 -3.82 22.32 -12.48
CA GLN A 115 -2.93 23.24 -13.21
C GLN A 115 -3.60 24.59 -13.48
N GLY A 116 -4.89 24.58 -13.85
CA GLY A 116 -5.71 25.77 -14.07
C GLY A 116 -5.86 26.64 -12.82
N GLU A 117 -6.11 26.03 -11.67
CA GLU A 117 -6.20 26.72 -10.39
C GLU A 117 -4.88 27.39 -9.98
N LYS A 118 -3.74 26.68 -10.09
CA LYS A 118 -2.43 27.25 -9.77
C LYS A 118 -2.11 28.47 -10.63
N LYS A 119 -2.48 28.43 -11.92
CA LYS A 119 -2.26 29.54 -12.86
C LYS A 119 -3.14 30.77 -12.55
N LYS A 120 -4.32 30.59 -11.96
CA LYS A 120 -5.17 31.70 -11.47
C LYS A 120 -4.58 32.36 -10.23
N ARG A 121 -4.01 31.57 -9.29
CA ARG A 121 -3.43 32.08 -8.03
C ARG A 121 -2.09 32.82 -8.22
N MET A 122 -1.37 32.56 -9.32
CA MET A 122 -0.09 33.23 -9.64
C MET A 122 -0.21 34.51 -10.49
N ARG A 123 -1.43 34.98 -10.81
CA ARG A 123 -1.55 36.24 -11.56
C ARG A 123 -1.07 37.42 -10.71
N PRO A 124 -0.08 38.21 -11.17
CA PRO A 124 0.39 39.38 -10.43
C PRO A 124 -0.75 40.37 -10.25
N ARG A 125 -0.90 40.88 -9.02
CA ARG A 125 -1.86 41.94 -8.71
C ARG A 125 -1.34 43.22 -9.37
N ILE A 126 -1.97 43.63 -10.47
CA ILE A 126 -1.68 44.91 -11.11
C ILE A 126 -2.20 46.00 -10.18
N SER A 127 -1.31 46.67 -9.45
CA SER A 127 -1.64 47.87 -8.69
C SER A 127 -1.83 49.04 -9.66
N PRO A 128 -2.90 49.84 -9.55
CA PRO A 128 -3.05 51.02 -10.39
C PRO A 128 -2.04 52.08 -9.94
N SER A 129 -1.08 52.43 -10.80
CA SER A 129 -0.18 53.56 -10.57
C SER A 129 -0.96 54.86 -10.81
N GLY A 130 -1.49 55.45 -9.74
CA GLY A 130 -2.01 56.82 -9.77
C GLY A 130 -0.85 57.82 -9.80
N SER A 131 -0.58 58.37 -10.97
CA SER A 131 0.26 59.57 -11.14
C SER A 131 -0.53 60.79 -10.65
N GLN A 132 -0.14 61.36 -9.50
CA GLN A 132 -0.45 62.74 -9.17
C GLN A 132 0.81 63.57 -9.43
N SER A 133 0.73 64.43 -10.44
CA SER A 133 1.70 65.49 -10.71
C SER A 133 1.15 66.78 -10.08
N THR A 134 1.90 67.36 -9.14
CA THR A 134 1.77 68.77 -8.71
C THR A 134 2.74 69.63 -9.52
#